data_AF-A0A521WPE3-F1
#
_entry.id   AF-A0A521WPE3-F1
#
_cell.length_a   1.000
_cell.length_b   1.000
_cell.length_c   1.000
_cell.angle_alpha   90.00
_cell.angle_beta   90.00
_cell.angle_gamma   90.00
#
_symmetry.space_group_name_H-M   'P 1'
#
loop_
_entity.id
_entity.type
_entity.pdbx_description
1 polymer ?
#
loop_
_entity_poly.entity_id
_entity_poly.type
_entity_poly.pdbx_seq_one_letter_code
_entity_poly.pdbx_strand_id
1 'polypeptide(L)'
;MLFPKSKTAQISKTKTLGFTLVEMLVSISIFAIVSAVVLIRNNEFNSGILFNNLAYEIALSIREMQTYGITVKAFQTDSTTQSFQNGYGVYFDTNSIDGIYSFAQFTDIDPRDGLYAGDGSSEKLFRLKLKPGNSIYRLCVNDSCSPVNDLAITFVRPEPDAIMKSSTYSDPITKATIIIQAPGTEMVRKCVVITKVGQISVQNFTAGVCTP
;
A
#
# COMPACT_ATOMS: atom_id res chain seq x y z
N MET A 1 88.81 -7.68 43.81
CA MET A 1 87.44 -8.07 44.17
C MET A 1 86.50 -6.93 43.79
N LEU A 2 85.76 -7.05 42.68
CA LEU A 2 84.69 -6.12 42.31
C LEU A 2 83.42 -6.94 42.10
N PHE A 3 82.44 -6.78 42.99
CA PHE A 3 81.10 -7.31 42.80
C PHE A 3 80.27 -6.30 41.99
N PRO A 4 79.50 -6.72 40.97
CA PRO A 4 78.62 -5.82 40.23
C PRO A 4 77.36 -5.51 41.06
N LYS A 5 76.97 -4.23 41.10
CA LYS A 5 75.72 -3.79 41.74
C LYS A 5 74.51 -4.34 40.97
N SER A 6 73.65 -5.06 41.69
CA SER A 6 72.31 -5.45 41.25
C SER A 6 71.47 -4.21 40.90
N LYS A 7 70.93 -4.17 39.68
CA LYS A 7 69.88 -3.22 39.28
C LYS A 7 68.53 -3.85 39.59
N THR A 8 67.87 -3.37 40.64
CA THR A 8 66.48 -3.73 40.95
C THR A 8 65.56 -3.08 39.92
N ALA A 9 64.97 -3.87 39.02
CA ALA A 9 63.96 -3.39 38.09
C ALA A 9 62.68 -3.05 38.86
N GLN A 10 62.30 -1.77 38.88
CA GLN A 10 61.02 -1.35 39.44
C GLN A 10 59.91 -1.62 38.42
N ILE A 11 59.00 -2.52 38.76
CA ILE A 11 57.78 -2.77 37.98
C ILE A 11 56.84 -1.58 38.20
N SER A 12 56.71 -0.74 37.17
CA SER A 12 55.72 0.34 37.15
C SER A 12 54.31 -0.29 37.14
N LYS A 13 53.59 -0.16 38.24
CA LYS A 13 52.15 -0.45 38.27
C LYS A 13 51.44 0.63 37.45
N THR A 14 51.10 0.33 36.21
CA THR A 14 50.10 1.11 35.47
C THR A 14 48.78 0.99 36.23
N LYS A 15 48.31 2.09 36.82
CA LYS A 15 46.97 2.16 37.39
C LYS A 15 45.96 2.01 36.25
N THR A 16 45.30 0.86 36.16
CA THR A 16 44.06 0.72 35.40
C THR A 16 43.02 1.55 36.14
N LEU A 17 42.70 2.73 35.62
CA LEU A 17 41.64 3.57 36.17
C LEU A 17 40.30 2.93 35.76
N GLY A 18 39.51 2.53 36.76
CA GLY A 18 38.14 2.09 36.55
C GLY A 18 37.20 3.28 36.33
N PHE A 19 36.06 3.04 35.71
CA PHE A 19 35.00 4.04 35.57
C PHE A 19 34.42 4.43 36.92
N THR A 20 34.17 5.71 37.13
CA THR A 20 33.46 6.20 38.30
C THR A 20 31.97 5.87 38.20
N LEU A 21 31.29 5.76 39.35
CA LEU A 21 29.83 5.54 39.38
C LEU A 21 29.06 6.63 38.65
N VAL A 22 29.56 7.88 38.70
CA VAL A 22 28.94 9.03 38.04
C VAL A 22 29.05 8.92 36.52
N GLU A 23 30.20 8.54 35.98
CA GLU A 23 30.38 8.35 34.53
C GLU A 23 29.51 7.22 33.97
N MET A 24 29.31 6.15 34.75
CA MET A 24 28.42 5.04 34.35
C MET A 24 26.95 5.50 34.28
N LEU A 25 26.53 6.33 35.24
CA LEU A 25 25.18 6.91 35.28
C LEU A 25 24.93 7.85 34.08
N VAL A 26 25.91 8.70 33.76
CA VAL A 26 25.85 9.59 32.57
C VAL A 26 25.82 8.78 31.27
N SER A 27 26.56 7.67 31.19
CA SER A 27 26.57 6.82 29.99
C SER A 27 25.23 6.13 29.76
N ILE A 28 24.60 5.61 30.82
CA ILE A 28 23.26 5.00 30.73
C ILE A 28 22.21 6.03 30.30
N SER A 29 22.28 7.26 30.83
CA SER A 29 21.28 8.29 30.49
C SER A 29 21.37 8.68 29.01
N ILE A 30 22.58 8.85 28.49
CA ILE A 30 22.79 9.12 27.06
C ILE A 30 22.29 7.93 26.22
N PHE A 31 22.62 6.70 26.61
CA PHE A 31 22.18 5.50 25.91
C PHE A 31 20.65 5.36 25.88
N ALA A 32 19.97 5.65 27.00
CA ALA A 32 18.51 5.61 27.09
C ALA A 32 17.85 6.66 26.17
N ILE A 33 18.39 7.89 26.14
CA ILE A 33 17.87 8.96 25.27
C ILE A 33 18.05 8.58 23.79
N VAL A 34 19.24 8.13 23.40
CA VAL A 34 19.51 7.71 22.01
C VAL A 34 18.61 6.54 21.62
N SER A 35 18.47 5.53 22.49
CA SER A 35 17.61 4.37 22.26
C SER A 35 16.14 4.77 22.10
N ALA A 36 15.65 5.70 22.92
CA ALA A 36 14.29 6.21 22.81
C ALA A 36 14.03 6.89 21.46
N VAL A 37 14.94 7.76 21.00
CA VAL A 37 14.81 8.43 19.68
C VAL A 37 14.83 7.40 18.54
N VAL A 38 15.70 6.40 18.62
CA VAL A 38 15.79 5.33 17.61
C VAL A 38 14.51 4.50 17.58
N LEU A 39 13.96 4.12 18.73
CA LEU A 39 12.73 3.33 18.81
C LEU A 39 11.51 4.09 18.26
N ILE A 40 11.38 5.39 18.56
CA ILE A 40 10.31 6.23 18.02
C ILE A 40 10.40 6.28 16.49
N ARG A 41 11.60 6.56 15.95
CA ARG A 41 11.82 6.61 14.49
C ARG A 41 11.61 5.27 13.78
N ASN A 42 11.97 4.16 14.43
CA ASN A 42 11.80 2.83 13.86
C ASN A 42 10.31 2.47 13.66
N ASN A 43 9.45 2.90 14.58
CA ASN A 43 8.01 2.66 14.46
C ASN A 43 7.38 3.42 13.28
N GLU A 44 7.80 4.67 13.05
CA GLU A 44 7.36 5.48 11.90
C GLU A 44 7.86 4.89 10.56
N PHE A 45 9.11 4.45 10.52
CA PHE A 45 9.71 3.86 9.31
C PHE A 45 9.02 2.55 8.89
N ASN A 46 8.71 1.68 9.85
CA ASN A 46 8.02 0.42 9.58
C ASN A 46 6.62 0.65 8.97
N SER A 47 5.88 1.64 9.46
CA SER A 47 4.58 2.02 8.90
C SER A 47 4.69 2.61 7.49
N GLY A 48 5.75 3.41 7.21
CA GLY A 48 5.97 4.01 5.89
C GLY A 48 6.29 3.00 4.78
N ILE A 49 7.07 1.95 5.08
CA ILE A 49 7.35 0.87 4.11
C ILE A 49 6.09 0.06 3.80
N LEU A 50 5.35 -0.33 4.84
CA LEU A 50 4.11 -1.10 4.69
C LEU A 50 3.09 -0.35 3.84
N PHE A 51 3.02 0.97 3.99
CA PHE A 51 2.14 1.83 3.20
C PHE A 51 2.55 1.95 1.73
N ASN A 52 3.84 2.14 1.44
CA ASN A 52 4.33 2.16 0.06
C ASN A 52 4.02 0.86 -0.67
N ASN A 53 4.23 -0.28 0.01
CA ASN A 53 3.92 -1.59 -0.57
C ASN A 53 2.43 -1.75 -0.88
N LEU A 54 1.53 -1.18 -0.08
CA LEU A 54 0.09 -1.24 -0.33
C LEU A 54 -0.31 -0.52 -1.64
N ALA A 55 0.25 0.66 -1.90
CA ALA A 55 -0.02 1.38 -3.15
C ALA A 55 0.37 0.54 -4.38
N TYR A 56 1.52 -0.11 -4.31
CA TYR A 56 2.01 -1.00 -5.36
C TYR A 56 1.20 -2.29 -5.46
N GLU A 57 0.74 -2.85 -4.34
CA GLU A 57 -0.13 -4.03 -4.31
C GLU A 57 -1.47 -3.76 -5.01
N ILE A 58 -2.08 -2.61 -4.75
CA ILE A 58 -3.31 -2.18 -5.46
C ILE A 58 -3.02 -2.02 -6.95
N ALA A 59 -1.96 -1.31 -7.33
CA ALA A 59 -1.59 -1.11 -8.73
C ALA A 59 -1.31 -2.44 -9.45
N LEU A 60 -0.64 -3.37 -8.78
CA LEU A 60 -0.36 -4.71 -9.30
C LEU A 60 -1.64 -5.52 -9.47
N SER A 61 -2.55 -5.49 -8.49
CA SER A 61 -3.86 -6.16 -8.60
C SER A 61 -4.67 -5.65 -9.80
N ILE A 62 -4.63 -4.35 -10.09
CA ILE A 62 -5.32 -3.79 -11.27
C ILE A 62 -4.66 -4.30 -12.55
N ARG A 63 -3.33 -4.34 -12.60
CA ARG A 63 -2.58 -4.85 -13.76
C ARG A 63 -2.81 -6.35 -13.98
N GLU A 64 -2.97 -7.11 -12.91
CA GLU A 64 -3.36 -8.51 -12.95
C GLU A 64 -4.75 -8.67 -13.58
N MET A 65 -5.74 -7.87 -13.15
CA MET A 65 -7.08 -7.88 -13.75
C MET A 65 -7.05 -7.47 -15.23
N GLN A 66 -6.25 -6.47 -15.60
CA GLN A 66 -6.05 -6.09 -17.00
C GLN A 66 -5.50 -7.25 -17.82
N THR A 67 -4.52 -7.97 -17.28
CA THR A 67 -3.95 -9.16 -17.93
C THR A 67 -5.02 -10.24 -18.09
N TYR A 68 -5.81 -10.53 -17.04
CA TYR A 68 -6.91 -11.50 -17.12
C TYR A 68 -8.01 -11.09 -18.08
N GLY A 69 -8.34 -9.80 -18.18
CA GLY A 69 -9.30 -9.25 -19.14
C GLY A 69 -8.89 -9.47 -20.60
N ILE A 70 -7.58 -9.45 -20.89
CA ILE A 70 -7.04 -9.67 -22.23
C ILE A 70 -6.84 -11.16 -22.53
N THR A 71 -6.40 -11.95 -21.55
CA THR A 71 -6.17 -13.38 -21.72
C THR A 71 -7.46 -14.18 -21.70
N VAL A 72 -7.52 -15.28 -22.47
CA VAL A 72 -8.66 -16.20 -22.41
C VAL A 72 -8.55 -17.01 -21.11
N LYS A 73 -9.20 -16.51 -20.05
CA LYS A 73 -9.41 -17.27 -18.82
C LYS A 73 -10.87 -17.72 -18.81
N ALA A 74 -11.09 -19.03 -18.85
CA ALA A 74 -12.42 -19.60 -18.75
C ALA A 74 -12.96 -19.31 -17.35
N PHE A 75 -14.17 -18.79 -17.29
CA PHE A 75 -14.90 -18.67 -16.04
C PHE A 75 -16.08 -19.65 -16.07
N GLN A 76 -16.22 -20.41 -15.00
CA GLN A 76 -17.25 -21.43 -14.89
C GLN A 76 -18.45 -20.83 -14.17
N THR A 77 -19.47 -20.43 -14.94
CA THR A 77 -20.70 -19.84 -14.41
C THR A 77 -21.59 -20.89 -13.73
N ASP A 78 -21.46 -22.16 -14.15
CA ASP A 78 -22.09 -23.33 -13.52
C ASP A 78 -21.29 -24.61 -13.86
N SER A 79 -21.57 -25.73 -13.20
CA SER A 79 -20.88 -27.02 -13.36
C SER A 79 -20.79 -27.54 -14.81
N THR A 80 -21.56 -26.96 -15.75
CA THR A 80 -21.65 -27.39 -17.15
C THR A 80 -21.36 -26.30 -18.19
N THR A 81 -21.27 -25.01 -17.81
CA THR A 81 -21.12 -23.91 -18.79
C THR A 81 -19.93 -23.03 -18.47
N GLN A 82 -18.97 -22.95 -19.40
CA GLN A 82 -17.82 -22.05 -19.34
C GLN A 82 -18.08 -20.83 -20.23
N SER A 83 -18.02 -19.63 -19.65
CA SER A 83 -18.02 -18.38 -20.41
C SER A 83 -16.58 -17.90 -20.61
N PHE A 84 -16.28 -17.50 -21.84
CA PHE A 84 -15.01 -16.91 -22.25
C PHE A 84 -15.14 -15.43 -22.61
N GLN A 85 -16.32 -14.84 -22.36
CA GLN A 85 -16.66 -13.46 -22.69
C GLN A 85 -16.90 -12.62 -21.44
N ASN A 86 -16.20 -12.93 -20.35
CA ASN A 86 -16.35 -12.20 -19.10
C ASN A 86 -15.35 -11.04 -18.99
N GLY A 87 -15.75 -9.99 -18.28
CA GLY A 87 -14.88 -8.88 -17.90
C GLY A 87 -14.19 -9.18 -16.58
N TYR A 88 -12.94 -8.72 -16.41
CA TYR A 88 -12.21 -8.82 -15.15
C TYR A 88 -11.96 -7.43 -14.60
N GLY A 89 -12.27 -7.23 -13.32
CA GLY A 89 -12.21 -5.89 -12.74
C GLY A 89 -11.91 -5.84 -11.26
N VAL A 90 -11.63 -4.63 -10.80
CA VAL A 90 -11.57 -4.29 -9.39
C VAL A 90 -12.72 -3.36 -9.04
N TYR A 91 -13.32 -3.58 -7.87
CA TYR A 91 -14.36 -2.72 -7.34
C TYR A 91 -13.90 -2.16 -6.00
N PHE A 92 -13.94 -0.84 -5.85
CA PHE A 92 -13.64 -0.12 -4.62
C PHE A 92 -14.94 0.39 -4.00
N ASP A 93 -15.06 0.23 -2.68
CA ASP A 93 -16.18 0.74 -1.90
C ASP A 93 -15.65 1.48 -0.66
N THR A 94 -16.04 2.74 -0.51
CA THR A 94 -15.71 3.58 0.65
C THR A 94 -16.77 3.57 1.74
N ASN A 95 -17.97 3.05 1.47
CA ASN A 95 -19.11 2.98 2.39
C ASN A 95 -19.30 1.62 3.05
N SER A 96 -18.37 0.70 2.82
CA SER A 96 -18.34 -0.63 3.43
C SER A 96 -18.69 -0.60 4.92
N ILE A 97 -19.76 -1.32 5.27
CA ILE A 97 -20.42 -1.36 6.59
C ILE A 97 -19.47 -1.87 7.69
N ASP A 98 -18.42 -2.62 7.32
CA ASP A 98 -17.43 -3.14 8.27
C ASP A 98 -16.36 -2.09 8.64
N GLY A 99 -16.41 -0.87 8.11
CA GLY A 99 -15.33 0.12 8.23
C GLY A 99 -14.05 -0.30 7.50
N ILE A 100 -14.14 -1.36 6.68
CA ILE A 100 -13.06 -1.94 5.91
C ILE A 100 -13.24 -1.44 4.48
N TYR A 101 -12.38 -0.55 4.01
CA TYR A 101 -12.29 -0.27 2.58
C TYR A 101 -12.02 -1.59 1.86
N SER A 102 -13.02 -2.07 1.14
CA SER A 102 -12.93 -3.34 0.44
C SER A 102 -12.61 -3.03 -1.01
N PHE A 103 -11.54 -3.65 -1.51
CA PHE A 103 -11.45 -3.89 -2.93
C PHE A 103 -11.76 -5.35 -3.21
N ALA A 104 -12.56 -5.58 -4.24
CA ALA A 104 -12.88 -6.92 -4.71
C ALA A 104 -12.38 -7.09 -6.14
N GLN A 105 -11.76 -8.23 -6.41
CA GLN A 105 -11.57 -8.71 -7.77
C GLN A 105 -12.83 -9.48 -8.15
N PHE A 106 -13.39 -9.18 -9.31
CA PHE A 106 -14.61 -9.81 -9.78
C PHE A 106 -14.50 -10.16 -11.26
N THR A 107 -15.32 -11.14 -11.64
CA THR A 107 -15.65 -11.43 -13.03
C THR A 107 -17.07 -10.98 -13.31
N ASP A 108 -17.26 -10.29 -14.42
CA ASP A 108 -18.54 -9.78 -14.87
C ASP A 108 -19.06 -10.64 -16.02
N ILE A 109 -20.29 -11.15 -15.89
CA ILE A 109 -20.95 -11.98 -16.90
C ILE A 109 -21.54 -11.11 -18.02
N ASP A 110 -21.93 -9.86 -17.73
CA ASP A 110 -22.31 -8.88 -18.76
C ASP A 110 -21.32 -7.71 -18.78
N PRO A 111 -20.09 -7.92 -19.31
CA PRO A 111 -19.01 -6.93 -19.25
C PRO A 111 -19.31 -5.58 -19.93
N ARG A 112 -20.45 -5.45 -20.63
CA ARG A 112 -20.84 -4.23 -21.33
C ARG A 112 -21.41 -3.18 -20.40
N ASP A 113 -21.95 -3.56 -19.25
CA ASP A 113 -22.40 -2.60 -18.24
C ASP A 113 -21.21 -2.02 -17.46
N GLY A 114 -20.11 -2.79 -17.35
CA GLY A 114 -18.88 -2.41 -16.67
C GLY A 114 -19.08 -2.25 -15.16
N LEU A 115 -20.12 -2.85 -14.60
CA LEU A 115 -20.55 -2.66 -13.23
C LEU A 115 -20.30 -3.92 -12.42
N TYR A 116 -19.88 -3.72 -11.17
CA TYR A 116 -19.95 -4.79 -10.20
C TYR A 116 -21.40 -4.90 -9.70
N ALA A 117 -22.16 -5.92 -10.14
CA ALA A 117 -23.58 -6.00 -9.84
C ALA A 117 -23.90 -6.40 -8.38
N GLY A 118 -22.94 -6.99 -7.65
CA GLY A 118 -23.09 -7.28 -6.20
C GLY A 118 -24.20 -8.27 -5.80
N ASP A 119 -25.02 -8.70 -6.77
CA ASP A 119 -26.24 -9.48 -6.64
C ASP A 119 -26.02 -10.99 -6.86
N GLY A 120 -24.77 -11.41 -7.04
CA GLY A 120 -24.38 -12.80 -7.33
C GLY A 120 -24.26 -13.11 -8.82
N SER A 121 -24.62 -12.19 -9.72
CA SER A 121 -24.31 -12.32 -11.15
C SER A 121 -22.83 -12.07 -11.45
N SER A 122 -22.17 -11.22 -10.67
CA SER A 122 -20.70 -11.08 -10.67
C SER A 122 -20.06 -11.89 -9.54
N GLU A 123 -19.27 -12.91 -9.87
CA GLU A 123 -18.56 -13.70 -8.85
C GLU A 123 -17.35 -12.92 -8.32
N LYS A 124 -17.26 -12.80 -6.99
CA LYS A 124 -16.09 -12.22 -6.31
C LYS A 124 -15.02 -13.30 -6.19
N LEU A 125 -13.94 -13.15 -6.95
CA LEU A 125 -12.81 -14.06 -6.91
C LEU A 125 -11.95 -13.84 -5.66
N PHE A 126 -11.84 -12.59 -5.21
CA PHE A 126 -10.98 -12.23 -4.10
C PHE A 126 -11.40 -10.92 -3.45
N ARG A 127 -11.44 -10.86 -2.11
CA ARG A 127 -11.56 -9.60 -1.36
C ARG A 127 -10.29 -9.40 -0.57
N LEU A 128 -9.55 -8.32 -0.85
CA LEU A 128 -8.47 -7.93 0.04
C LEU A 128 -9.02 -6.98 1.10
N LYS A 129 -8.75 -7.30 2.36
CA LYS A 129 -8.91 -6.36 3.47
C LYS A 129 -7.62 -5.56 3.58
N LEU A 130 -7.72 -4.24 3.57
CA LEU A 130 -6.55 -3.39 3.83
C LEU A 130 -5.97 -3.73 5.22
N LYS A 131 -4.64 -3.73 5.33
CA LYS A 131 -3.97 -3.93 6.62
C LYS A 131 -4.46 -2.88 7.63
N PRO A 132 -4.65 -3.25 8.91
CA PRO A 132 -5.14 -2.35 9.94
C PRO A 132 -4.40 -1.00 9.94
N GLY A 133 -5.17 0.10 9.98
CA GLY A 133 -4.65 1.46 10.00
C GLY A 133 -4.52 2.15 8.64
N ASN A 134 -4.45 1.40 7.53
CA ASN A 134 -4.50 2.00 6.20
C ASN A 134 -5.94 2.16 5.74
N SER A 135 -6.22 3.27 5.05
CA SER A 135 -7.55 3.59 4.54
C SER A 135 -7.49 4.13 3.12
N ILE A 136 -8.57 3.94 2.35
CA ILE A 136 -8.78 4.74 1.14
C ILE A 136 -9.28 6.10 1.62
N TYR A 137 -8.54 7.16 1.34
CA TYR A 137 -8.89 8.50 1.76
C TYR A 137 -10.02 9.08 0.90
N ARG A 138 -9.93 8.89 -0.42
CA ARG A 138 -10.94 9.30 -1.39
C ARG A 138 -10.74 8.62 -2.73
N LEU A 139 -11.81 8.54 -3.50
CA LEU A 139 -11.80 8.19 -4.92
C LEU A 139 -12.05 9.49 -5.71
N CYS A 140 -11.27 9.70 -6.77
CA CYS A 140 -11.43 10.83 -7.67
C CYS A 140 -11.55 10.34 -9.11
N VAL A 141 -12.37 11.01 -9.91
CA VAL A 141 -12.65 10.69 -11.31
C VAL A 141 -12.53 11.95 -12.15
N ASN A 142 -11.88 11.87 -13.32
CA ASN A 142 -11.67 13.00 -14.23
C ASN A 142 -11.10 14.25 -13.52
N ASP A 143 -10.12 14.06 -12.63
CA ASP A 143 -9.51 15.10 -11.77
C ASP A 143 -10.46 15.77 -10.76
N SER A 144 -11.73 15.34 -10.69
CA SER A 144 -12.67 15.74 -9.66
C SER A 144 -12.66 14.75 -8.50
N CYS A 145 -12.57 15.28 -7.28
CA CYS A 145 -12.69 14.51 -6.04
C CYS A 145 -14.04 14.77 -5.33
N SER A 146 -15.08 15.14 -6.09
CA SER A 146 -16.46 15.09 -5.59
C SER A 146 -16.77 13.68 -5.08
N PRO A 147 -17.67 13.51 -4.10
CA PRO A 147 -17.86 12.25 -3.39
C PRO A 147 -18.29 11.13 -4.35
N VAL A 148 -17.30 10.32 -4.74
CA VAL A 148 -17.46 9.05 -5.42
C VAL A 148 -17.28 7.98 -4.35
N ASN A 149 -18.38 7.31 -4.02
CA ASN A 149 -18.39 6.34 -2.92
C ASN A 149 -17.93 4.94 -3.37
N ASP A 150 -17.97 4.72 -4.67
CA ASP A 150 -17.74 3.45 -5.30
C ASP A 150 -17.11 3.62 -6.67
N LEU A 151 -16.22 2.71 -7.05
CA LEU A 151 -15.58 2.73 -8.35
C LEU A 151 -15.32 1.31 -8.83
N ALA A 152 -15.94 0.95 -9.95
CA ALA A 152 -15.62 -0.24 -10.73
C ALA A 152 -14.62 0.11 -11.83
N ILE A 153 -13.58 -0.69 -11.97
CA ILE A 153 -12.61 -0.64 -13.07
C ILE A 153 -12.57 -2.02 -13.69
N THR A 154 -13.07 -2.15 -14.91
CA THR A 154 -13.23 -3.44 -15.61
C THR A 154 -12.44 -3.43 -16.92
N PHE A 155 -11.84 -4.56 -17.24
CA PHE A 155 -11.09 -4.79 -18.47
C PHE A 155 -11.72 -5.95 -19.24
N VAL A 156 -11.92 -5.75 -20.53
CA VAL A 156 -12.66 -6.69 -21.38
C VAL A 156 -11.93 -6.86 -22.69
N ARG A 157 -11.67 -8.11 -23.06
CA ARG A 157 -11.12 -8.47 -24.37
C ARG A 157 -11.91 -7.86 -25.53
N PRO A 158 -11.24 -7.60 -26.67
CA PRO A 158 -9.78 -7.70 -26.89
C PRO A 158 -9.04 -6.42 -26.47
N GLU A 159 -9.74 -5.42 -25.96
CA GLU A 159 -9.21 -4.07 -25.76
C GLU A 159 -8.55 -3.95 -24.37
N PRO A 160 -7.34 -3.37 -24.26
CA PRO A 160 -6.69 -3.13 -22.98
C PRO A 160 -7.28 -1.94 -22.21
N ASP A 161 -8.29 -1.28 -22.79
CA ASP A 161 -8.93 -0.09 -22.25
C ASP A 161 -9.69 -0.43 -20.96
N ALA A 162 -9.57 0.46 -19.99
CA ALA A 162 -10.29 0.40 -18.73
C ALA A 162 -11.70 0.99 -18.91
N ILE A 163 -12.72 0.17 -18.66
CA ILE A 163 -14.10 0.61 -18.50
C ILE A 163 -14.27 0.99 -17.03
N MET A 164 -14.51 2.27 -16.76
CA MET A 164 -14.64 2.79 -15.41
C MET A 164 -16.07 3.28 -15.17
N LYS A 165 -16.68 2.81 -14.08
CA LYS A 165 -18.07 3.12 -13.69
C LYS A 165 -18.17 3.38 -12.19
N SER A 166 -19.17 4.16 -11.81
CA SER A 166 -19.54 4.42 -10.43
C SER A 166 -21.05 4.64 -10.36
N SER A 167 -21.70 4.19 -9.30
CA SER A 167 -23.13 4.46 -9.07
C SER A 167 -23.40 5.93 -8.74
N THR A 168 -22.37 6.67 -8.29
CA THR A 168 -22.47 8.07 -7.87
C THR A 168 -21.96 9.06 -8.92
N TYR A 169 -21.48 8.57 -10.08
CA TYR A 169 -20.96 9.41 -11.17
C TYR A 169 -21.45 8.91 -12.54
N SER A 170 -22.19 9.76 -13.25
CA SER A 170 -22.85 9.40 -14.51
C SER A 170 -22.00 9.64 -15.76
N ASP A 171 -21.10 10.61 -15.72
CA ASP A 171 -20.33 11.01 -16.89
C ASP A 171 -19.26 9.97 -17.26
N PRO A 172 -18.82 9.90 -18.53
CA PRO A 172 -17.74 9.00 -18.92
C PRO A 172 -16.46 9.26 -18.11
N ILE A 173 -16.00 8.25 -17.37
CA ILE A 173 -14.75 8.32 -16.62
C ILE A 173 -13.59 8.01 -17.56
N THR A 174 -12.67 8.96 -17.72
CA THR A 174 -11.44 8.83 -18.53
C THR A 174 -10.20 8.63 -17.68
N LYS A 175 -10.26 9.03 -16.41
CA LYS A 175 -9.18 8.91 -15.42
C LYS A 175 -9.78 8.63 -14.07
N ALA A 176 -9.28 7.62 -13.37
CA ALA A 176 -9.58 7.34 -11.98
C ALA A 176 -8.33 7.50 -11.13
N THR A 177 -8.50 8.03 -9.91
CA THR A 177 -7.43 8.22 -8.95
C THR A 177 -7.89 7.74 -7.59
N ILE A 178 -7.24 6.69 -7.10
CA ILE A 178 -7.49 6.11 -5.78
C ILE A 178 -6.44 6.69 -4.84
N ILE A 179 -6.87 7.46 -3.86
CA ILE A 179 -5.97 8.06 -2.88
C ILE A 179 -6.02 7.21 -1.62
N ILE A 180 -4.89 6.63 -1.25
CA ILE A 180 -4.73 5.89 0.00
C ILE A 180 -4.00 6.73 1.03
N GLN A 181 -4.30 6.48 2.30
CA GLN A 181 -3.70 7.17 3.44
C GLN A 181 -3.12 6.17 4.44
N ALA A 182 -1.91 6.48 4.89
CA ALA A 182 -1.22 5.72 5.94
C ALA A 182 -1.83 6.02 7.32
N PRO A 183 -1.75 5.06 8.27
CA PRO A 183 -2.03 5.34 9.67
C PRO A 183 -0.96 6.25 10.26
N GLY A 184 -1.35 7.24 11.06
CA GLY A 184 -0.42 8.05 11.84
C GLY A 184 -0.81 9.51 11.99
N THR A 185 0.06 10.27 12.67
CA THR A 185 -0.04 11.72 12.86
C THR A 185 0.39 12.49 11.62
N GLU A 186 1.35 11.96 10.85
CA GLU A 186 1.72 12.50 9.54
C GLU A 186 0.82 11.91 8.45
N MET A 187 0.04 12.76 7.80
CA MET A 187 -0.88 12.38 6.72
C MET A 187 -0.12 12.09 5.42
N VAL A 188 0.65 11.00 5.40
CA VAL A 188 1.30 10.52 4.17
C VAL A 188 0.24 9.85 3.28
N ARG A 189 0.16 10.30 2.03
CA ARG A 189 -0.80 9.82 1.05
C ARG A 189 -0.11 9.43 -0.25
N LYS A 190 -0.70 8.46 -0.94
CA LYS A 190 -0.26 7.96 -2.25
C LYS A 190 -1.46 7.88 -3.15
N CYS A 191 -1.22 8.06 -4.44
CA CYS A 191 -2.24 7.93 -5.45
C CYS A 191 -1.92 6.74 -6.35
N VAL A 192 -2.94 5.94 -6.63
CA VAL A 192 -2.92 5.00 -7.75
C VAL A 192 -3.80 5.61 -8.83
N VAL A 193 -3.19 5.97 -9.95
CA VAL A 193 -3.85 6.64 -11.07
C VAL A 193 -4.01 5.67 -12.22
N ILE A 194 -5.23 5.55 -12.74
CA ILE A 194 -5.61 4.71 -13.86
C ILE A 194 -6.25 5.59 -14.92
N THR A 195 -5.93 5.35 -16.19
CA THR A 195 -6.56 6.03 -17.33
C THR A 195 -7.40 5.05 -18.14
N LYS A 196 -8.32 5.59 -18.95
CA LYS A 196 -9.16 4.80 -19.87
C LYS A 196 -8.34 3.94 -20.82
N VAL A 197 -7.14 4.36 -21.21
CA VAL A 197 -6.24 3.57 -22.07
C VAL A 197 -5.47 2.48 -21.31
N GLY A 198 -5.85 2.20 -20.05
CA GLY A 198 -5.23 1.15 -19.24
C GLY A 198 -3.85 1.50 -18.66
N GLN A 199 -3.41 2.76 -18.74
CA GLN A 199 -2.18 3.19 -18.06
C GLN A 199 -2.40 3.21 -16.55
N ILE A 200 -1.51 2.55 -15.80
CA ILE A 200 -1.53 2.49 -14.33
C ILE A 200 -0.22 3.08 -13.80
N SER A 201 -0.31 4.05 -12.89
CA SER A 201 0.85 4.67 -12.24
C SER A 201 0.62 4.86 -10.74
N VAL A 202 1.70 4.74 -9.97
CA VAL A 202 1.71 5.05 -8.53
C VAL A 202 2.44 6.37 -8.36
N GLN A 203 1.82 7.30 -7.65
CA GLN A 203 2.23 8.69 -7.54
C GLN A 203 2.22 9.14 -6.07
N ASN A 204 3.01 10.17 -5.75
CA ASN A 204 2.97 10.83 -4.45
C ASN A 204 1.81 11.81 -4.39
N PHE A 205 1.16 11.92 -3.23
CA PHE A 205 0.17 12.98 -3.01
C PHE A 205 0.81 14.12 -2.23
N THR A 206 1.04 15.25 -2.89
CA THR A 206 1.68 16.43 -2.31
C THR A 206 0.82 17.66 -2.61
N ALA A 207 0.60 18.53 -1.61
CA ALA A 207 -0.13 19.78 -1.79
C ALA A 207 -1.52 19.65 -2.45
N GLY A 208 -2.23 18.53 -2.23
CA GLY A 208 -3.58 18.32 -2.75
C GLY A 208 -3.64 17.66 -4.14
N VAL A 209 -2.50 17.39 -4.76
CA VAL A 209 -2.41 16.81 -6.11
C VAL A 209 -1.53 15.56 -6.14
N CYS A 210 -1.82 14.66 -7.09
CA CYS A 210 -1.02 13.49 -7.37
C CYS A 210 0.07 13.85 -8.37
N THR A 211 1.32 13.56 -8.03
CA THR A 211 2.49 13.83 -8.87
C THR A 211 3.34 12.56 -8.98
N PRO A 212 3.84 12.22 -10.18
CA PRO A 212 4.73 11.07 -10.37
C PRO A 212 5.97 11.11 -9.46
#